data_AF-A0A1X7VJJ1-F1
#
_entry.id   AF-A0A1X7VJJ1-F1
#
_cell.length_a   1.000
_cell.length_b   1.000
_cell.length_c   1.000
_cell.angle_alpha   90.00
_cell.angle_beta   90.00
_cell.angle_gamma   90.00
#
_symmetry.space_group_name_H-M   'P 1'
#
loop_
_entity.id
_entity.type
_entity.pdbx_description
1 polymer ?
#
loop_
_entity_poly.entity_id
_entity_poly.type
_entity_poly.pdbx_seq_one_letter_code
_entity_poly.pdbx_strand_id
1 'polypeptide(L)'
;MIVSINLSLNLDDQDIAFRFSVYQSTISRCFNKVIHVLYVQLKPLIKWPKRSELLKTMPMKFGHDFRLCVAIIDCFKVFIERPTNVKEHAQYWWNY
;
A
#
# COMPACT_ATOMS: atom_id res chain seq x y z
N MET A 1 -11.88 -6.81 12.47
CA MET A 1 -11.58 -8.18 11.98
C MET A 1 -11.48 -8.23 10.46
N ILE A 2 -12.55 -7.97 9.70
CA ILE A 2 -12.56 -7.99 8.21
C ILE A 2 -11.42 -7.16 7.59
N VAL A 3 -11.25 -5.90 8.03
CA VAL A 3 -10.25 -4.99 7.45
C VAL A 3 -8.82 -5.38 7.80
N SER A 4 -8.59 -5.93 8.99
CA SER A 4 -7.29 -6.49 9.37
C SER A 4 -6.92 -7.70 8.51
N ILE A 5 -7.89 -8.58 8.23
CA ILE A 5 -7.71 -9.73 7.34
C ILE A 5 -7.37 -9.26 5.92
N ASN A 6 -8.11 -8.26 5.41
CA ASN A 6 -7.83 -7.66 4.11
C ASN A 6 -6.41 -7.06 4.05
N LEU A 7 -6.05 -6.20 5.01
CA LEU A 7 -4.73 -5.55 5.05
C LEU A 7 -3.55 -6.52 5.29
N SER A 8 -3.76 -7.60 6.05
CA SER A 8 -2.68 -8.55 6.37
C SER A 8 -2.50 -9.65 5.34
N LEU A 9 -3.57 -10.05 4.64
CA LEU A 9 -3.53 -11.17 3.69
C LEU A 9 -3.73 -10.74 2.23
N ASN A 10 -4.06 -9.47 1.98
CA ASN A 10 -4.32 -8.92 0.66
C ASN A 10 -5.31 -9.76 -0.17
N LEU A 11 -6.38 -10.23 0.50
CA LEU A 11 -7.42 -11.05 -0.12
C LEU A 11 -8.39 -10.19 -0.92
N ASP A 12 -8.97 -10.79 -1.96
CA ASP A 12 -10.01 -10.13 -2.75
C ASP A 12 -11.29 -9.89 -1.91
N ASP A 13 -11.97 -8.78 -2.21
CA ASP A 13 -13.21 -8.42 -1.51
C ASP A 13 -14.31 -9.47 -1.73
N GLN A 14 -14.33 -10.17 -2.87
CA GLN A 14 -15.27 -11.27 -3.13
C GLN A 14 -15.00 -12.49 -2.23
N ASP A 15 -13.74 -12.85 -2.05
CA ASP A 15 -13.36 -13.98 -1.18
C ASP A 15 -13.76 -13.72 0.27
N ILE A 16 -13.52 -12.50 0.75
CA ILE A 16 -13.93 -12.08 2.07
C ILE A 16 -15.47 -12.07 2.17
N ALA A 17 -16.16 -11.50 1.18
CA ALA A 17 -17.62 -11.46 1.15
C ALA A 17 -18.23 -12.87 1.23
N PHE A 18 -17.69 -13.81 0.47
CA PHE A 18 -18.06 -15.22 0.49
C PHE A 18 -17.85 -15.84 1.88
N ARG A 19 -16.65 -15.72 2.45
CA ARG A 19 -16.31 -16.30 3.77
C ARG A 19 -17.16 -15.74 4.92
N PHE A 20 -17.58 -14.49 4.81
CA PHE A 20 -18.41 -13.83 5.82
C PHE A 20 -19.91 -13.85 5.49
N SER A 21 -20.31 -14.46 4.37
CA SER A 21 -21.70 -14.53 3.90
C SER A 21 -22.38 -13.16 3.83
N VAL A 22 -21.66 -12.16 3.32
CA VAL A 22 -22.16 -10.79 3.13
C VAL A 22 -21.94 -10.34 1.68
N TYR A 23 -22.61 -9.28 1.27
CA TYR A 23 -22.36 -8.67 -0.04
C TYR A 23 -20.97 -8.03 -0.11
N GLN A 24 -20.33 -8.10 -1.28
CA GLN A 24 -19.05 -7.43 -1.56
C GLN A 24 -19.08 -5.93 -1.24
N SER A 25 -20.20 -5.27 -1.52
CA SER A 25 -20.43 -3.86 -1.19
C SER A 25 -20.30 -3.56 0.31
N THR A 26 -20.66 -4.52 1.17
CA THR A 26 -20.54 -4.40 2.63
C THR A 26 -19.08 -4.45 3.06
N ILE A 27 -18.29 -5.34 2.46
CA ILE A 27 -16.84 -5.44 2.69
C ILE A 27 -16.15 -4.14 2.27
N SER A 28 -16.40 -3.68 1.04
CA SER A 28 -15.81 -2.45 0.52
C SER A 28 -16.16 -1.22 1.36
N ARG A 29 -17.42 -1.09 1.80
CA ARG A 29 -17.84 0.02 2.69
C ARG A 29 -17.17 -0.07 4.06
N CYS A 30 -17.04 -1.27 4.62
CA CYS A 30 -16.36 -1.50 5.89
C CYS A 30 -14.87 -1.13 5.78
N PHE A 31 -14.21 -1.59 4.72
CA PHE A 31 -12.81 -1.28 4.44
C PHE A 31 -12.56 0.22 4.38
N ASN A 32 -13.31 0.95 3.53
CA ASN A 32 -13.17 2.39 3.38
C ASN A 32 -13.40 3.14 4.70
N LYS A 33 -14.42 2.74 5.48
CA LYS A 33 -14.70 3.36 6.79
C LYS A 33 -13.54 3.16 7.77
N VAL A 34 -13.01 1.94 7.87
CA VAL A 34 -11.92 1.64 8.81
C VAL A 34 -10.62 2.28 8.35
N ILE A 35 -10.31 2.31 7.06
CA ILE A 35 -9.13 3.02 6.53
C ILE A 35 -9.16 4.50 6.92
N HIS A 36 -10.31 5.14 6.81
CA HIS A 36 -10.45 6.53 7.25
C HIS A 36 -10.17 6.69 8.75
N VAL A 37 -10.71 5.78 9.58
CA VAL A 37 -10.43 5.79 11.04
C VAL A 37 -8.94 5.58 11.32
N LEU A 38 -8.32 4.59 10.66
CA LEU A 38 -6.88 4.31 10.80
C LEU A 38 -6.05 5.53 10.38
N TYR A 39 -6.39 6.21 9.29
CA TYR A 39 -5.71 7.44 8.90
C TYR A 39 -5.76 8.50 10.01
N VAL A 40 -6.94 8.76 10.57
CA VAL A 40 -7.11 9.77 11.63
C VAL A 40 -6.28 9.40 12.87
N GLN A 41 -6.26 8.12 13.24
CA GLN A 41 -5.56 7.64 14.44
C GLN A 41 -4.04 7.55 14.25
N LEU A 42 -3.57 7.17 13.05
CA LEU A 42 -2.14 6.97 12.78
C LEU A 42 -1.43 8.25 12.33
N LYS A 43 -2.15 9.21 11.71
CA LYS A 43 -1.57 10.49 11.25
C LYS A 43 -0.74 11.20 12.33
N PRO A 44 -1.18 11.33 13.60
CA PRO A 44 -0.40 12.00 14.64
C PRO A 44 0.89 11.25 15.01
N LEU A 45 0.99 9.95 14.72
CA LEU A 45 2.17 9.14 15.03
C LEU A 45 3.31 9.36 14.04
N ILE A 46 3.01 9.87 12.84
CA ILE A 46 3.99 10.12 11.79
C ILE A 46 4.55 11.54 11.97
N LYS A 47 5.79 11.64 12.44
CA LYS A 47 6.52 12.91 12.48
C LYS A 47 7.13 13.20 11.12
N TRP A 48 6.66 14.25 10.47
CA TRP A 48 7.26 14.76 9.24
C TRP A 48 8.34 15.80 9.57
N PRO A 49 9.64 15.47 9.40
CA PRO A 49 10.72 16.42 9.66
C PRO A 49 10.71 17.57 8.65
N LYS A 50 11.33 18.70 9.02
CA LYS A 50 11.46 19.84 8.10
C LYS A 50 12.41 19.48 6.96
N ARG A 51 12.24 20.18 5.83
CA ARG A 51 13.10 20.05 4.64
C ARG A 51 14.59 20.12 4.96
N SER A 52 15.00 21.05 5.81
CA SER A 52 16.41 21.22 6.21
C SER A 52 16.96 20.03 7.00
N GLU A 53 16.12 19.35 7.78
CA GLU A 53 16.49 18.16 8.54
C GLU A 53 16.60 16.95 7.62
N LEU A 54 15.65 16.79 6.69
CA LEU A 54 15.68 15.74 5.67
C LEU A 54 16.96 15.77 4.84
N LEU A 55 17.39 16.96 4.40
CA LEU A 55 18.60 17.11 3.59
C LEU A 55 19.87 16.71 4.33
N LYS A 56 19.92 16.89 5.66
CA LYS A 56 21.08 16.50 6.48
C LYS A 56 21.23 14.98 6.57
N THR A 57 20.13 14.24 6.53
CA THR A 57 20.11 12.78 6.66
C THR A 57 19.88 12.07 5.32
N MET A 58 19.76 12.80 4.22
CA MET A 58 19.45 12.23 2.90
C MET A 58 20.65 11.43 2.37
N PRO A 59 20.49 10.15 2.02
CA PRO A 59 21.58 9.40 1.41
C PRO A 59 21.96 10.03 0.07
N MET A 60 23.26 10.15 -0.22
CA MET A 60 23.79 10.84 -1.40
C MET A 60 23.14 10.40 -2.72
N LYS A 61 22.88 9.10 -2.87
CA LYS A 61 22.28 8.53 -4.08
C LYS A 61 20.86 9.08 -4.32
N PHE A 62 20.08 9.29 -3.27
CA PHE A 62 18.77 9.92 -3.38
C PHE A 62 18.87 11.44 -3.50
N GLY A 63 19.83 12.08 -2.83
CA GLY A 63 20.00 13.54 -2.91
C GLY A 63 20.39 14.04 -4.31
N HIS A 64 21.16 13.25 -5.06
CA HIS A 64 21.57 13.61 -6.41
C HIS A 64 20.41 13.48 -7.41
N ASP A 65 19.76 12.31 -7.44
CA ASP A 65 18.75 11.96 -8.45
C ASP A 65 17.34 12.42 -8.06
N PHE A 66 17.05 12.54 -6.77
CA PHE A 66 15.73 12.84 -6.21
C PHE A 66 15.79 13.99 -5.21
N ARG A 67 16.17 15.18 -5.69
CA ARG A 67 16.36 16.38 -4.85
C ARG A 67 15.15 16.75 -4.00
N LEU A 68 13.93 16.40 -4.43
CA LEU A 68 12.67 16.67 -3.72
C LEU A 68 12.16 15.49 -2.88
N CYS A 69 12.96 14.43 -2.70
CA CYS A 69 12.58 13.30 -1.87
C CYS A 69 12.29 13.73 -0.43
N VAL A 70 11.19 13.22 0.13
CA VAL A 70 10.76 13.49 1.52
C VAL A 70 10.48 12.21 2.31
N ALA A 71 10.32 11.09 1.62
CA ALA A 71 10.10 9.77 2.19
C ALA A 71 10.66 8.72 1.23
N ILE A 72 11.22 7.65 1.80
CA ILE A 72 11.58 6.44 1.07
C ILE A 72 10.67 5.35 1.63
N ILE A 73 9.88 4.73 0.76
CA ILE A 73 9.00 3.63 1.14
C ILE A 73 9.72 2.35 0.72
N ASP A 74 10.17 1.57 1.68
CA ASP A 74 10.73 0.26 1.42
C ASP A 74 9.58 -0.75 1.28
N CYS A 75 9.35 -1.20 0.04
CA CYS A 75 8.34 -2.19 -0.28
C CYS A 75 9.04 -3.47 -0.72
N PHE A 76 8.64 -4.60 -0.14
CA PHE A 76 9.02 -5.90 -0.70
C PHE A 76 8.12 -6.23 -1.90
N LYS A 77 8.69 -6.87 -2.91
CA LYS A 77 7.90 -7.42 -4.02
C LYS A 77 7.29 -8.75 -3.59
N VAL A 78 5.98 -8.87 -3.73
CA VAL A 78 5.30 -10.17 -3.65
C VAL A 78 5.53 -10.87 -4.98
N PHE A 79 6.23 -12.00 -4.96
CA PHE A 79 6.38 -12.84 -6.15
C PHE A 79 5.06 -13.56 -6.42
N ILE A 80 4.52 -13.34 -7.61
CA ILE A 80 3.36 -14.07 -8.13
C ILE A 80 3.83 -15.09 -9.17
N GLU A 81 3.00 -16.10 -9.42
CA GLU A 81 3.27 -17.08 -10.47
C GLU A 81 3.41 -16.36 -11.82
N ARG A 82 4.53 -16.60 -12.52
CA ARG A 82 4.79 -15.95 -13.81
C ARG A 82 3.99 -16.67 -14.89
N PRO A 83 3.06 -15.99 -15.59
CA PRO A 83 2.44 -16.58 -16.76
C PRO A 83 3.51 -16.85 -17.81
N THR A 84 3.41 -18.00 -18.47
CA THR A 84 4.25 -18.38 -19.62
C THR A 84 3.94 -17.52 -20.84
N ASN A 85 2.73 -16.95 -20.90
CA ASN A 85 2.31 -16.04 -21.95
C ASN A 85 2.82 -14.61 -21.70
N VAL A 86 3.60 -14.09 -22.65
CA VAL A 86 4.21 -12.76 -22.59
C VAL A 86 3.17 -11.62 -22.49
N LYS A 87 1.99 -11.78 -23.10
CA LYS A 87 0.93 -10.75 -23.06
C LYS A 87 0.28 -10.65 -21.68
N GLU A 88 0.11 -11.78 -21.00
CA GLU A 88 -0.38 -11.84 -19.62
C GLU A 88 0.70 -11.32 -18.68
N HIS A 89 1.97 -11.69 -18.92
CA HIS A 89 3.10 -11.21 -18.13
C HIS A 89 3.17 -9.66 -18.10
N ALA A 90 2.91 -8.99 -19.23
CA ALA A 90 2.92 -7.54 -19.31
C ALA A 90 1.84 -6.85 -18.45
N GLN A 91 0.72 -7.52 -18.16
CA GLN A 91 -0.35 -6.96 -17.33
C GLN A 91 0.01 -6.85 -15.84
N TYR A 92 1.02 -7.59 -15.39
CA TYR A 92 1.49 -7.57 -13.99
C TYR A 92 2.51 -6.46 -13.70
N TRP A 93 2.88 -5.68 -14.71
CA TRP A 93 3.81 -4.55 -14.54
C TRP A 93 3.00 -3.32 -14.13
N TRP A 94 3.41 -2.68 -13.04
CA TRP A 94 2.89 -1.37 -12.66
C TRP A 94 3.25 -0.36 -13.76
N ASN A 95 2.27 -0.02 -14.60
CA ASN A 95 2.41 1.05 -15.59
C ASN A 95 2.28 2.38 -14.84
N TYR A 96 3.37 3.14 -14.78
CA TYR A 96 3.41 4.52 -14.28
C TYR A 96 3.55 5.49 -15.46
#